data_AF-A0A8J7C0I0-F1
#
_entry.id   AF-A0A8J7C0I0-F1
#
_cell.length_a   1.000
_cell.length_b   1.000
_cell.length_c   1.000
_cell.angle_alpha   90.00
_cell.angle_beta   90.00
_cell.angle_gamma   90.00
#
_symmetry.space_group_name_H-M   'P 1'
#
loop_
_entity.id
_entity.type
_entity.pdbx_description
1 polymer ?
#
loop_
_entity_poly.entity_id
_entity_poly.type
_entity_poly.pdbx_seq_one_letter_code
_entity_poly.pdbx_strand_id
1 'polypeptide(L)'
;LLAQEGRKLAAASAAGRVDEDLVRALCFPKERSLDVVWDALLERKAAPVLDIITAAAAGLPVRDRHGKIMTSDGVPIAVFGQGSLVFQRLLYLRLMATENGFVDEMAPERTGDRYWYPSQFKNGIGPKLVELLEADAPSPLIRSGSKPPSLFMLGGLFRGAGRYRTSELERALAELGTVETALRGDLAVEALSVWLTSILG
;
A
#
# COMPACT_ATOMS: atom_id res chain seq x y z
N LEU A 1 -13.21 -9.17 2.91
CA LEU A 1 -12.92 -9.29 1.47
C LEU A 1 -12.95 -10.74 1.00
N LEU A 2 -12.03 -11.62 1.42
CA LEU A 2 -12.04 -13.06 1.04
C LEU A 2 -13.35 -13.79 1.34
N ALA A 3 -13.95 -13.60 2.52
CA ALA A 3 -15.23 -14.22 2.87
C ALA A 3 -16.45 -13.65 2.09
N GLN A 4 -16.31 -12.45 1.50
CA GLN A 4 -17.37 -11.84 0.68
C GLN A 4 -17.26 -12.32 -0.76
N GLU A 5 -16.05 -12.36 -1.31
CA GLU A 5 -15.78 -12.95 -2.62
C GLU A 5 -16.11 -14.45 -2.63
N GLY A 6 -15.77 -15.18 -1.57
CA GLY A 6 -16.15 -16.59 -1.42
C GLY A 6 -17.67 -16.82 -1.40
N ARG A 7 -18.46 -15.90 -0.82
CA ARG A 7 -19.93 -15.97 -0.85
C ARG A 7 -20.51 -15.66 -2.23
N LYS A 8 -19.94 -14.70 -2.97
CA LYS A 8 -20.33 -14.42 -4.36
C LYS A 8 -20.07 -15.63 -5.26
N LEU A 9 -18.88 -16.23 -5.15
CA LEU A 9 -18.50 -17.40 -5.93
C LEU A 9 -19.38 -18.61 -5.58
N ALA A 10 -19.64 -18.85 -4.29
CA ALA A 10 -20.53 -19.92 -3.85
C ALA A 10 -21.97 -19.73 -4.35
N ALA A 11 -22.49 -18.51 -4.36
CA ALA A 11 -23.83 -18.20 -4.85
C ALA A 11 -23.98 -18.35 -6.37
N ALA A 12 -22.88 -18.18 -7.12
CA ALA A 12 -22.89 -18.22 -8.58
C ALA A 12 -22.39 -19.54 -9.16
N SER A 13 -21.82 -20.44 -8.36
CA SER A 13 -21.35 -21.74 -8.85
C SER A 13 -22.53 -22.69 -9.10
N ALA A 14 -22.64 -23.20 -10.32
CA ALA A 14 -23.51 -24.34 -10.60
C ALA A 14 -22.87 -25.60 -9.99
N ALA A 15 -23.64 -26.36 -9.20
CA ALA A 15 -23.22 -27.60 -8.54
C ALA A 15 -22.05 -27.48 -7.54
N GLY A 16 -21.80 -26.28 -6.98
CA GLY A 16 -20.79 -26.10 -5.93
C GLY A 16 -19.35 -26.10 -6.42
N ARG A 17 -19.12 -26.05 -7.74
CA ARG A 17 -17.79 -26.07 -8.34
C ARG A 17 -17.39 -24.67 -8.80
N VAL A 18 -16.38 -24.11 -8.15
CA VAL A 18 -15.78 -22.82 -8.53
C VAL A 18 -14.61 -23.10 -9.46
N ASP A 19 -14.74 -22.74 -10.73
CA ASP A 19 -13.68 -22.84 -11.73
C ASP A 19 -13.01 -21.47 -11.99
N GLU A 20 -11.91 -21.48 -12.75
CA GLU A 20 -11.12 -20.27 -13.01
C GLU A 20 -11.91 -19.22 -13.80
N ASP A 21 -12.74 -19.65 -14.75
CA ASP A 21 -13.57 -18.76 -15.58
C ASP A 21 -14.64 -18.06 -14.74
N LEU A 22 -15.30 -18.78 -13.84
CA LEU A 22 -16.25 -18.22 -12.87
C LEU A 22 -15.57 -17.24 -11.90
N VAL A 23 -14.35 -17.57 -11.46
CA VAL A 23 -13.54 -16.65 -10.64
C VAL A 23 -13.21 -15.39 -11.43
N ARG A 24 -12.74 -15.48 -12.67
CA ARG A 24 -12.44 -14.30 -13.51
C ARG A 24 -13.68 -13.47 -13.84
N ALA A 25 -14.84 -14.11 -14.01
CA ALA A 25 -16.10 -13.45 -14.30
C ALA A 25 -16.68 -12.67 -13.10
N LEU A 26 -16.44 -13.15 -11.87
CA LEU A 26 -17.07 -12.61 -10.66
C LEU A 26 -16.11 -11.89 -9.71
N CYS A 27 -14.86 -12.32 -9.69
CA CYS A 27 -13.74 -11.65 -9.06
C CYS A 27 -12.98 -10.90 -10.15
N PHE A 28 -13.19 -9.58 -10.20
CA PHE A 28 -12.56 -8.73 -11.20
C PHE A 28 -11.02 -8.83 -11.10
N PRO A 29 -10.32 -8.89 -12.25
CA PRO A 29 -8.86 -8.87 -12.25
C PRO A 29 -8.35 -7.66 -11.49
N LYS A 30 -7.50 -7.90 -10.48
CA LYS A 30 -6.87 -6.82 -9.71
C LYS A 30 -5.95 -5.94 -10.54
N GLU A 31 -5.54 -6.43 -11.71
CA GLU A 31 -4.58 -5.83 -12.64
C GLU A 31 -4.85 -4.34 -12.93
N ARG A 32 -6.09 -3.85 -12.76
CA ARG A 32 -6.43 -2.42 -12.91
C ARG A 32 -7.23 -1.84 -11.74
N SER A 33 -6.94 -2.30 -10.52
CA SER A 33 -7.48 -1.77 -9.26
C SER A 33 -6.43 -0.97 -8.49
N LEU A 34 -6.85 0.11 -7.83
CA LEU A 34 -5.99 0.84 -6.88
C LEU A 34 -5.47 -0.02 -5.71
N ASP A 35 -6.03 -1.21 -5.46
CA ASP A 35 -5.47 -2.16 -4.49
C ASP A 35 -4.04 -2.57 -4.86
N VAL A 36 -3.73 -2.69 -6.15
CA VAL A 36 -2.39 -3.05 -6.64
C VAL A 36 -1.37 -1.96 -6.29
N VAL A 37 -1.78 -0.70 -6.24
CA VAL A 37 -0.90 0.41 -5.90
C VAL A 37 -0.39 0.28 -4.47
N TRP A 38 -1.24 -0.14 -3.53
CA TRP A 38 -0.83 -0.32 -2.13
C TRP A 38 0.25 -1.39 -2.01
N ASP A 39 -0.01 -2.56 -2.58
CA ASP A 39 0.91 -3.69 -2.55
C ASP A 39 2.23 -3.34 -3.26
N ALA A 40 2.16 -2.67 -4.42
CA ALA A 40 3.34 -2.23 -5.16
C ALA A 40 4.19 -1.21 -4.39
N LEU A 41 3.57 -0.27 -3.67
CA LEU A 41 4.28 0.66 -2.79
C LEU A 41 4.94 -0.07 -1.61
N LEU A 42 4.29 -1.07 -0.99
CA LEU A 42 4.91 -1.85 0.08
C LEU A 42 6.04 -2.76 -0.41
N GLU A 43 5.95 -3.25 -1.64
CA GLU A 43 6.96 -4.11 -2.26
C GLU A 43 8.07 -3.34 -2.98
N ARG A 44 7.98 -2.01 -3.03
CA ARG A 44 8.87 -1.12 -3.79
C ARG A 44 8.97 -1.54 -5.27
N LYS A 45 7.81 -1.60 -5.94
CA LYS A 45 7.69 -1.97 -7.35
C LYS A 45 7.04 -0.84 -8.15
N ALA A 46 7.80 -0.22 -9.04
CA ALA A 46 7.29 0.86 -9.89
C ALA A 46 6.31 0.35 -10.96
N ALA A 47 6.61 -0.78 -11.60
CA ALA A 47 5.89 -1.24 -12.80
C ALA A 47 4.35 -1.33 -12.63
N PRO A 48 3.81 -1.93 -11.54
CA PRO A 48 2.35 -1.99 -11.39
C PRO A 48 1.69 -0.62 -11.20
N VAL A 49 2.38 0.33 -10.56
CA VAL A 49 1.86 1.69 -10.37
C VAL A 49 1.87 2.45 -11.70
N LEU A 50 2.94 2.31 -12.48
CA LEU A 50 3.05 2.94 -13.81
C LEU A 50 2.04 2.36 -14.81
N ASP A 51 1.73 1.06 -14.73
CA ASP A 51 0.69 0.44 -15.56
C ASP A 51 -0.68 1.07 -15.30
N ILE A 52 -1.04 1.30 -14.03
CA ILE A 52 -2.29 1.98 -13.65
C ILE A 52 -2.37 3.40 -14.22
N ILE A 53 -1.28 4.17 -14.10
CA ILE A 53 -1.21 5.54 -14.59
C ILE A 53 -1.30 5.57 -16.12
N THR A 54 -0.55 4.69 -16.79
CA THR A 54 -0.54 4.59 -18.26
C THR A 54 -1.89 4.15 -18.80
N ALA A 55 -2.55 3.20 -18.12
CA ALA A 55 -3.90 2.75 -18.47
C ALA A 55 -4.91 3.91 -18.39
N ALA A 56 -4.88 4.69 -17.30
CA ALA A 56 -5.76 5.85 -17.15
C ALA A 56 -5.51 6.90 -18.24
N ALA A 57 -4.24 7.20 -18.57
CA ALA A 57 -3.87 8.13 -19.63
C ALA A 57 -4.33 7.66 -21.03
N ALA A 58 -4.34 6.33 -21.26
CA ALA A 58 -4.86 5.72 -22.48
C ALA A 58 -6.40 5.60 -22.51
N GLY A 59 -7.11 6.13 -21.51
CA GLY A 59 -8.58 6.03 -21.40
C GLY A 59 -9.07 4.61 -21.06
N LEU A 60 -8.19 3.72 -20.62
CA LEU A 60 -8.56 2.38 -20.18
C LEU A 60 -9.19 2.44 -18.78
N PRO A 61 -10.19 1.59 -18.50
CA PRO A 61 -10.89 1.62 -17.22
C PRO A 61 -9.97 1.19 -16.07
N VAL A 62 -9.85 2.08 -15.07
CA VAL A 62 -9.21 1.83 -13.77
C VAL A 62 -10.28 1.88 -12.69
N ARG A 63 -10.17 1.00 -11.68
CA ARG A 63 -11.14 0.89 -10.59
C ARG A 63 -10.55 1.29 -9.25
N ASP A 64 -11.38 1.88 -8.41
CA ASP A 64 -11.06 2.08 -6.99
C ASP A 64 -11.14 0.75 -6.21
N ARG A 65 -10.78 0.81 -4.93
CA ARG A 65 -10.86 -0.33 -3.98
C ARG A 65 -12.28 -0.88 -3.75
N HIS A 66 -13.31 -0.16 -4.20
CA HIS A 66 -14.70 -0.58 -4.12
C HIS A 66 -15.21 -1.15 -5.45
N GLY A 67 -14.34 -1.23 -6.47
CA GLY A 67 -14.65 -1.73 -7.80
C GLY A 67 -15.32 -0.69 -8.71
N LYS A 68 -15.45 0.58 -8.29
CA LYS A 68 -16.05 1.65 -9.08
C LYS A 68 -15.04 2.15 -10.11
N ILE A 69 -15.49 2.33 -11.36
CA ILE A 69 -14.68 2.94 -12.41
C ILE A 69 -14.38 4.39 -12.05
N MET A 70 -13.10 4.75 -12.17
CA MET A 70 -12.60 6.09 -11.92
C MET A 70 -12.55 6.91 -13.21
N THR A 71 -12.65 8.22 -13.09
CA THR A 71 -12.32 9.13 -14.19
C THR A 71 -10.82 9.11 -14.45
N SER A 72 -10.40 9.33 -15.70
CA SER A 72 -8.97 9.43 -16.06
C SER A 72 -8.22 10.41 -15.16
N ASP A 73 -8.83 11.56 -14.89
CA ASP A 73 -8.21 12.64 -14.10
C ASP A 73 -8.21 12.33 -12.59
N GLY A 74 -9.11 11.45 -12.15
CA GLY A 74 -9.20 11.02 -10.75
C GLY A 74 -8.13 10.00 -10.37
N VAL A 75 -7.61 9.23 -11.33
CA VAL A 75 -6.61 8.18 -11.06
C VAL A 75 -5.29 8.77 -10.55
N PRO A 76 -4.66 9.76 -11.21
CA PRO A 76 -3.42 10.36 -10.70
C PRO A 76 -3.56 10.91 -9.28
N ILE A 77 -4.67 11.59 -8.98
CA ILE A 77 -4.95 12.15 -7.66
C ILE A 77 -5.06 11.04 -6.60
N ALA A 78 -5.74 9.94 -6.93
CA ALA A 78 -5.90 8.83 -6.01
C ALA A 78 -4.59 8.07 -5.77
N VAL A 79 -3.79 7.84 -6.82
CA VAL A 79 -2.45 7.24 -6.71
C VAL A 79 -1.53 8.12 -5.88
N PHE A 80 -1.55 9.44 -6.08
CA PHE A 80 -0.80 10.41 -5.29
C PHE A 80 -1.20 10.37 -3.81
N GLY A 81 -2.50 10.44 -3.51
CA GLY A 81 -3.01 10.38 -2.14
C GLY A 81 -2.70 9.06 -1.44
N GLN A 82 -2.68 7.95 -2.18
CA GLN A 82 -2.31 6.64 -1.65
C GLN A 82 -0.80 6.54 -1.41
N GLY A 83 0.02 7.02 -2.35
CA GLY A 83 1.47 7.09 -2.23
C GLY A 83 1.90 7.92 -1.02
N SER A 84 1.36 9.13 -0.87
CA SER A 84 1.70 10.03 0.23
C SER A 84 1.36 9.42 1.59
N LEU A 85 0.17 8.82 1.72
CA LEU A 85 -0.25 8.14 2.94
C LEU A 85 0.63 6.93 3.27
N VAL A 86 0.98 6.11 2.27
CA VAL A 86 1.89 4.96 2.48
C VAL A 86 3.25 5.45 2.93
N PHE A 87 3.88 6.37 2.21
CA PHE A 87 5.22 6.86 2.54
C PHE A 87 5.27 7.52 3.92
N GLN A 88 4.24 8.27 4.31
CA GLN A 88 4.13 8.82 5.66
C GLN A 88 4.11 7.71 6.74
N ARG A 89 3.32 6.65 6.52
CA ARG A 89 3.25 5.51 7.45
C ARG A 89 4.56 4.72 7.52
N LEU A 90 5.22 4.54 6.38
CA LEU A 90 6.51 3.85 6.33
C LEU A 90 7.59 4.67 7.03
N LEU A 91 7.64 5.99 6.81
CA LEU A 91 8.61 6.87 7.46
C LEU A 91 8.42 6.85 8.97
N TYR A 92 7.18 7.04 9.41
CA TYR A 92 6.84 7.03 10.82
C TYR A 92 7.23 5.71 11.49
N LEU A 93 6.95 4.56 10.86
CA LEU A 93 7.40 3.26 11.39
C LEU A 93 8.91 3.12 11.45
N ARG A 94 9.65 3.60 10.43
CA ARG A 94 11.12 3.55 10.45
C ARG A 94 11.69 4.36 11.60
N LEU A 95 11.16 5.57 11.84
CA LEU A 95 11.59 6.44 12.93
C LEU A 95 11.32 5.78 14.28
N MET A 96 10.09 5.32 14.50
CA MET A 96 9.72 4.60 15.72
C MET A 96 10.59 3.35 15.95
N ALA A 97 10.85 2.56 14.90
CA ALA A 97 11.71 1.39 15.01
C ALA A 97 13.17 1.76 15.27
N THR A 98 13.65 2.90 14.78
CA THR A 98 15.01 3.38 15.05
C THR A 98 15.13 3.79 16.52
N GLU A 99 14.19 4.60 17.01
CA GLU A 99 14.16 5.07 18.40
C GLU A 99 14.05 3.94 19.42
N ASN A 100 13.41 2.82 19.03
CA ASN A 100 13.14 1.69 19.92
C ASN A 100 14.03 0.46 19.62
N GLY A 101 15.04 0.59 18.76
CA GLY A 101 16.03 -0.47 18.51
C GLY A 101 15.53 -1.67 17.69
N PHE A 102 14.48 -1.49 16.87
CA PHE A 102 13.93 -2.51 15.97
C PHE A 102 14.31 -2.30 14.50
N VAL A 103 15.03 -1.22 14.14
CA VAL A 103 15.29 -0.88 12.73
C VAL A 103 16.02 -1.99 11.97
N ASP A 104 16.96 -2.69 12.61
CA ASP A 104 17.69 -3.80 11.99
C ASP A 104 16.80 -5.00 11.69
N GLU A 105 15.70 -5.18 12.44
CA GLU A 105 14.71 -6.23 12.19
C GLU A 105 13.89 -5.98 10.92
N MET A 106 13.90 -4.74 10.40
CA MET A 106 13.20 -4.38 9.17
C MET A 106 13.94 -4.85 7.91
N ALA A 107 15.22 -5.24 8.01
CA ALA A 107 16.04 -5.61 6.85
C ALA A 107 15.33 -6.67 5.97
N PRO A 108 15.29 -6.50 4.62
CA PRO A 108 14.63 -7.44 3.72
C PRO A 108 15.07 -8.90 3.89
N GLU A 109 16.35 -9.13 4.19
CA GLU A 109 16.94 -10.45 4.42
C GLU A 109 16.34 -11.13 5.65
N ARG A 110 16.02 -10.36 6.69
CA ARG A 110 15.40 -10.87 7.92
C ARG A 110 13.91 -11.07 7.74
N THR A 111 13.24 -10.09 7.16
CA THR A 111 11.78 -10.11 6.98
C THR A 111 11.31 -11.10 5.90
N GLY A 112 12.23 -11.54 5.03
CA GLY A 112 12.02 -12.61 4.06
C GLY A 112 12.06 -14.02 4.64
N ASP A 113 12.53 -14.21 5.88
CA ASP A 113 12.54 -15.53 6.51
C ASP A 113 11.11 -16.06 6.73
N ARG A 114 10.91 -17.35 6.42
CA ARG A 114 9.59 -18.01 6.45
C ARG A 114 8.92 -17.92 7.81
N TYR A 115 9.70 -17.94 8.89
CA TYR A 115 9.23 -17.93 10.27
C TYR A 115 9.39 -16.57 10.95
N TRP A 116 9.91 -15.56 10.25
CA TRP A 116 10.03 -14.20 10.79
C TRP A 116 8.71 -13.69 11.37
N TYR A 117 7.61 -13.80 10.60
CA TYR A 117 6.33 -13.27 11.07
C TYR A 117 5.80 -13.96 12.33
N PRO A 118 5.61 -15.30 12.36
CA PRO A 118 5.11 -15.95 13.57
C PRO A 118 6.08 -15.88 14.75
N SER A 119 7.40 -16.00 14.51
CA SER A 119 8.38 -16.16 15.60
C SER A 119 8.95 -14.84 16.11
N GLN A 120 9.32 -13.92 15.21
CA GLN A 120 9.99 -12.66 15.58
C GLN A 120 8.99 -11.51 15.71
N PHE A 121 8.13 -11.35 14.70
CA PHE A 121 7.22 -10.22 14.65
C PHE A 121 6.01 -10.39 15.58
N LYS A 122 5.15 -11.38 15.32
CA LYS A 122 3.87 -11.56 16.02
C LYS A 122 4.04 -11.76 17.52
N ASN A 123 5.05 -12.52 17.93
CA ASN A 123 5.28 -12.88 19.33
C ASN A 123 6.34 -12.01 20.02
N GLY A 124 6.95 -11.05 19.31
CA GLY A 124 8.05 -10.23 19.83
C GLY A 124 7.85 -8.74 19.54
N ILE A 125 8.22 -8.30 18.34
CA ILE A 125 8.25 -6.88 17.95
C ILE A 125 6.84 -6.28 17.85
N GLY A 126 5.90 -7.02 17.28
CA GLY A 126 4.55 -6.57 16.96
C GLY A 126 3.76 -6.04 18.16
N PRO A 127 3.62 -6.79 19.27
CA PRO A 127 2.95 -6.31 20.48
C PRO A 127 3.57 -5.04 21.04
N LYS A 128 4.91 -4.95 21.09
CA LYS A 128 5.63 -3.76 21.56
C LYS A 128 5.36 -2.55 20.67
N LEU A 129 5.35 -2.73 19.35
CA LEU A 129 4.98 -1.66 18.41
C LEU A 129 3.53 -1.21 18.62
N VAL A 130 2.60 -2.12 18.91
CA VAL A 130 1.21 -1.74 19.20
C VAL A 130 1.16 -0.86 20.46
N GLU A 131 1.83 -1.24 21.54
CA GLU A 131 1.91 -0.45 22.77
C GLU A 131 2.49 0.95 22.52
N LEU A 132 3.59 1.04 21.74
CA LEU A 132 4.20 2.31 21.36
C LEU A 132 3.27 3.18 20.51
N LEU A 133 2.57 2.57 19.54
CA LEU A 133 1.62 3.28 18.68
C LEU A 133 0.42 3.82 19.46
N GLU A 134 -0.08 3.05 20.42
CA GLU A 134 -1.18 3.47 21.30
C GLU A 134 -0.76 4.62 22.22
N ALA A 135 0.48 4.58 22.74
CA ALA A 135 1.04 5.67 23.54
C ALA A 135 1.25 6.97 22.75
N ASP A 136 1.61 6.86 21.46
CA ASP A 136 1.83 8.02 20.56
C ASP A 136 0.58 8.41 19.76
N ALA A 137 -0.61 7.89 20.11
CA ALA A 137 -1.84 8.23 19.41
C ALA A 137 -2.29 9.68 19.71
N PRO A 138 -2.75 10.46 18.71
CA PRO A 138 -2.94 10.09 17.31
C PRO A 138 -1.64 10.14 16.49
N SER A 139 -1.52 9.20 15.55
CA SER A 139 -0.36 9.08 14.66
C SER A 139 -0.79 8.78 13.22
N PRO A 140 0.14 8.83 12.23
CA PRO A 140 -0.16 8.44 10.84
C PRO A 140 -0.74 7.02 10.67
N LEU A 141 -0.56 6.15 11.67
CA LEU A 141 -1.12 4.80 11.72
C LEU A 141 -2.40 4.69 12.55
N ILE A 142 -2.57 5.52 13.58
CA ILE A 142 -3.74 5.51 14.45
C ILE A 142 -4.44 6.87 14.37
N ARG A 143 -5.58 6.89 13.68
CA ARG A 143 -6.45 8.08 13.66
C ARG A 143 -7.05 8.30 15.05
N SER A 144 -7.38 9.56 15.37
CA SER A 144 -8.08 9.91 16.61
C SER A 144 -9.33 9.05 16.79
N GLY A 145 -9.48 8.45 17.98
CA GLY A 145 -10.59 7.57 18.33
C GLY A 145 -10.64 6.21 17.62
N SER A 146 -9.59 5.84 16.87
CA SER A 146 -9.52 4.56 16.15
C SER A 146 -8.63 3.54 16.85
N LYS A 147 -8.90 2.25 16.62
CA LYS A 147 -8.06 1.15 17.10
C LYS A 147 -6.72 1.07 16.33
N PRO A 148 -5.67 0.51 16.93
CA PRO A 148 -4.43 0.21 16.22
C PRO A 148 -4.66 -0.72 15.02
N PRO A 149 -3.79 -0.67 14.00
CA PRO A 149 -3.76 -1.68 12.94
C PRO A 149 -3.61 -3.10 13.51
N SER A 150 -4.16 -4.09 12.81
CA SER A 150 -3.92 -5.48 13.16
C SER A 150 -2.43 -5.84 13.05
N LEU A 151 -1.95 -6.80 13.83
CA LEU A 151 -0.56 -7.28 13.74
C LEU A 151 -0.18 -7.73 12.32
N PHE A 152 -1.13 -8.26 11.56
CA PHE A 152 -0.89 -8.64 10.17
C PHE A 152 -0.61 -7.44 9.28
N MET A 153 -1.46 -6.40 9.38
CA MET A 153 -1.25 -5.14 8.65
C MET A 153 0.03 -4.45 9.08
N LEU A 154 0.28 -4.38 10.39
CA LEU A 154 1.49 -3.78 10.94
C LEU A 154 2.75 -4.53 10.49
N GLY A 155 2.69 -5.86 10.46
CA GLY A 155 3.78 -6.69 9.93
C GLY A 155 4.05 -6.40 8.46
N GLY A 156 3.02 -6.29 7.63
CA GLY A 156 3.17 -5.91 6.22
C GLY A 156 3.83 -4.53 6.04
N LEU A 157 3.37 -3.54 6.82
CA LEU A 157 3.94 -2.19 6.83
C LEU A 157 5.39 -2.17 7.34
N PHE A 158 5.70 -2.95 8.38
CA PHE A 158 7.06 -3.06 8.93
C PHE A 158 8.05 -3.63 7.90
N ARG A 159 7.65 -4.68 7.16
CA ARG A 159 8.46 -5.18 6.03
C ARG A 159 8.57 -4.13 4.93
N GLY A 160 7.47 -3.45 4.61
CA GLY A 160 7.45 -2.40 3.60
C GLY A 160 8.46 -1.28 3.94
N ALA A 161 8.44 -0.81 5.18
CA ALA A 161 9.33 0.23 5.70
C ALA A 161 10.82 -0.18 5.59
N GLY A 162 11.11 -1.47 5.74
CA GLY A 162 12.45 -2.04 5.55
C GLY A 162 13.03 -1.92 4.14
N ARG A 163 12.19 -1.74 3.11
CA ARG A 163 12.62 -1.61 1.72
C ARG A 163 13.03 -0.19 1.33
N TYR A 164 12.84 0.78 2.22
CA TYR A 164 13.15 2.18 1.99
C TYR A 164 14.15 2.67 3.02
N ARG A 165 15.04 3.57 2.62
CA ARG A 165 15.83 4.37 3.55
C ARG A 165 14.98 5.51 4.09
N THR A 166 15.27 5.94 5.31
CA THR A 166 14.58 7.07 5.95
C THR A 166 14.69 8.34 5.08
N SER A 167 15.87 8.64 4.56
CA SER A 167 16.11 9.80 3.69
C SER A 167 15.37 9.74 2.35
N GLU A 168 15.09 8.54 1.82
CA GLU A 168 14.30 8.39 0.58
C GLU A 168 12.85 8.80 0.82
N LEU A 169 12.28 8.36 1.95
CA LEU A 169 10.90 8.69 2.33
C LEU A 169 10.76 10.17 2.69
N GLU A 170 11.73 10.74 3.43
CA GLU A 170 11.77 12.17 3.74
C GLU A 170 11.78 13.03 2.47
N ARG A 171 12.66 12.70 1.51
CA ARG A 171 12.74 13.39 0.22
C ARG A 171 11.42 13.29 -0.54
N ALA A 172 10.86 12.09 -0.68
CA ALA A 172 9.60 11.91 -1.40
C ALA A 172 8.42 12.65 -0.76
N LEU A 173 8.39 12.75 0.57
CA LEU A 173 7.38 13.51 1.29
C LEU A 173 7.59 15.03 1.18
N ALA A 174 8.84 15.50 1.12
CA ALA A 174 9.14 16.91 0.90
C ALA A 174 8.71 17.40 -0.49
N GLU A 175 8.68 16.51 -1.49
CA GLU A 175 8.28 16.81 -2.87
C GLU A 175 6.74 16.89 -3.05
N LEU A 176 5.93 16.52 -2.05
CA LEU A 176 4.46 16.42 -2.19
C LEU A 176 3.82 17.73 -2.68
N GLY A 177 4.24 18.89 -2.18
CA GLY A 177 3.65 20.17 -2.58
C GLY A 177 3.88 20.49 -4.05
N THR A 178 5.06 20.16 -4.59
CA THR A 178 5.39 20.34 -6.00
C THR A 178 4.57 19.40 -6.88
N VAL A 179 4.47 18.13 -6.48
CA VAL A 179 3.69 17.12 -7.20
C VAL A 179 2.20 17.46 -7.18
N GLU A 180 1.66 17.86 -6.03
CA GLU A 180 0.25 18.27 -5.91
C GLU A 180 -0.06 19.49 -6.80
N THR A 181 0.85 20.45 -6.89
CA THR A 181 0.70 21.60 -7.78
C THR A 181 0.67 21.16 -9.24
N ALA A 182 1.58 20.26 -9.64
CA ALA A 182 1.63 19.73 -11.00
C ALA A 182 0.39 18.88 -11.37
N LEU A 183 -0.19 18.15 -10.40
CA LEU A 183 -1.43 17.37 -10.58
C LEU A 183 -2.65 18.24 -10.91
N ARG A 184 -2.60 19.55 -10.60
CA ARG A 184 -3.65 20.51 -10.95
C ARG A 184 -3.42 21.20 -12.29
N GLY A 185 -2.28 20.94 -12.94
CA GLY A 185 -1.91 21.49 -14.25
C GLY A 185 -1.77 20.42 -15.32
N ASP A 186 -1.17 20.79 -16.45
CA ASP A 186 -1.14 19.96 -17.66
C ASP A 186 -0.12 18.81 -17.61
N LEU A 187 0.73 18.73 -16.58
CA LEU A 187 1.82 17.74 -16.45
C LEU A 187 1.57 16.73 -15.30
N ALA A 188 0.30 16.48 -14.99
CA ALA A 188 -0.10 15.65 -13.84
C ALA A 188 0.48 14.24 -13.90
N VAL A 189 0.44 13.59 -15.07
CA VAL A 189 0.88 12.20 -15.28
C VAL A 189 2.40 12.10 -15.20
N GLU A 190 3.10 13.05 -15.83
CA GLU A 190 4.55 13.11 -15.88
C GLU A 190 5.13 13.36 -14.48
N ALA A 191 4.59 14.36 -13.77
CA ALA A 191 5.06 14.70 -12.42
C ALA A 191 4.87 13.54 -11.44
N LEU A 192 3.71 12.87 -11.49
CA LEU A 192 3.43 11.70 -10.67
C LEU A 192 4.34 10.52 -11.01
N SER A 193 4.56 10.27 -12.31
CA SER A 193 5.43 9.18 -12.77
C SER A 193 6.88 9.41 -12.36
N VAL A 194 7.39 10.64 -12.48
CA VAL A 194 8.73 11.03 -12.03
C VAL A 194 8.88 10.86 -10.51
N TRP A 195 7.93 11.38 -9.73
CA TRP A 195 7.94 11.25 -8.28
C TRP A 195 7.98 9.79 -7.84
N LEU A 196 7.08 8.94 -8.37
CA LEU A 196 7.01 7.52 -8.04
C LEU A 196 8.25 6.74 -8.49
N THR A 197 8.75 6.97 -9.70
CA THR A 197 9.95 6.27 -10.19
C THR A 197 11.20 6.67 -9.40
N SER A 198 11.27 7.90 -8.89
CA SER A 198 12.41 8.38 -8.09
C SER A 198 12.54 7.72 -6.71
N ILE A 199 11.47 7.11 -6.20
CA ILE A 199 11.43 6.43 -4.90
C ILE A 199 11.23 4.91 -5.03
N LEU A 200 10.54 4.44 -6.07
CA LEU A 200 10.31 3.02 -6.34
C LEU A 200 11.40 2.37 -7.19
N GLY A 201 12.29 3.17 -7.81
CA GLY A 201 13.47 2.74 -8.55
C GLY A 201 14.69 2.47 -7.69
#